data_AF-A0A845UQJ3-F1
#
_entry.id   AF-A0A845UQJ3-F1
#
_cell.length_a   1.000
_cell.length_b   1.000
_cell.length_c   1.000
_cell.angle_alpha   90.00
_cell.angle_beta   90.00
_cell.angle_gamma   90.00
#
_symmetry.space_group_name_H-M   'P 1'
#
loop_
_entity.id
_entity.type
_entity.pdbx_description
1 polymer ?
#
loop_
_entity_poly.entity_id
_entity_poly.type
_entity_poly.pdbx_seq_one_letter_code
_entity_poly.pdbx_strand_id
1 'polypeptide(L)'
;MERRRQRLEPYRRRLADDTATTETFQLTPQYGGTLMGCDIHIVLERRRNGQPKWIGEYCSDNHPVVGRNLRARQRDYGFFGRLAHVRHHPEEGPHHYPQNLPRDVSDLAWDQYMRCPTDYHTPSHLSVPDFCEAYLAENPNDPQIRAEHVAFDLLGVDSEEDCEYRVVFWFDN
;
A
#
# COMPACT_ATOMS: atom_id res chain seq x y z
N MET A 1 47.32 -20.52 -62.33
CA MET A 1 47.75 -21.92 -62.20
C MET A 1 48.04 -22.19 -60.75
N GLU A 2 47.69 -23.40 -60.26
CA GLU A 2 48.27 -24.05 -59.07
C GLU A 2 47.97 -23.46 -57.67
N ARG A 3 47.56 -24.22 -56.65
CA ARG A 3 47.19 -25.63 -56.50
C ARG A 3 46.46 -25.76 -55.16
N ARG A 4 45.34 -26.49 -55.15
CA ARG A 4 44.64 -27.01 -53.97
C ARG A 4 45.60 -27.78 -53.05
N ARG A 5 45.47 -27.63 -51.73
CA ARG A 5 45.73 -28.71 -50.77
C ARG A 5 44.60 -28.77 -49.75
N GLN A 6 43.69 -29.71 -50.00
CA GLN A 6 42.77 -30.28 -49.02
C GLN A 6 43.59 -31.01 -47.95
N ARG A 7 43.21 -30.87 -46.68
CA ARG A 7 43.68 -31.72 -45.59
C ARG A 7 42.46 -32.33 -44.92
N LEU A 8 42.37 -33.65 -45.00
CA LEU A 8 41.37 -34.49 -44.34
C LEU A 8 41.95 -34.97 -42.98
N GLU A 9 41.16 -34.75 -41.91
CA GLU A 9 40.76 -35.65 -40.81
C GLU A 9 41.85 -36.43 -40.00
N PRO A 10 41.67 -36.62 -38.66
CA PRO A 10 40.73 -37.64 -38.18
C PRO A 10 39.95 -37.34 -36.88
N TYR A 11 38.63 -37.53 -36.97
CA TYR A 11 37.77 -38.39 -36.14
C TYR A 11 38.42 -38.98 -34.88
N ARG A 12 38.11 -38.41 -33.71
CA ARG A 12 38.22 -39.09 -32.41
C ARG A 12 36.88 -39.05 -31.66
N ARG A 13 36.49 -40.25 -31.25
CA ARG A 13 35.28 -40.69 -30.54
C ARG A 13 35.17 -40.16 -29.11
N ARG A 14 33.89 -40.08 -28.68
CA ARG A 14 33.29 -40.36 -27.35
C ARG A 14 33.64 -39.38 -26.22
N LEU A 15 32.61 -38.80 -25.61
CA LEU A 15 31.88 -39.38 -24.48
C LEU A 15 30.46 -38.78 -24.41
N ALA A 16 29.50 -39.62 -24.05
CA ALA A 16 28.18 -39.25 -23.59
C ALA A 16 28.24 -38.86 -22.09
N ASP A 17 27.09 -38.46 -21.55
CA ASP A 17 26.80 -38.18 -20.14
C ASP A 17 27.23 -36.75 -19.72
N ASP A 18 26.42 -35.90 -19.10
CA ASP A 18 25.16 -36.09 -18.37
C ASP A 18 24.30 -34.83 -18.53
N THR A 19 23.00 -35.04 -18.77
CA THR A 19 21.96 -34.03 -18.59
C THR A 19 21.79 -33.74 -17.10
N ALA A 20 22.52 -32.76 -16.58
CA ALA A 20 22.19 -32.13 -15.31
C ALA A 20 21.15 -31.02 -15.57
N THR A 21 19.88 -31.42 -15.72
CA THR A 21 18.77 -30.51 -15.45
C THR A 21 18.91 -30.06 -14.01
N THR A 22 19.41 -28.84 -13.82
CA THR A 22 19.33 -28.15 -12.53
C THR A 22 17.85 -27.80 -12.34
N GLU A 23 17.08 -28.78 -11.86
CA GLU A 23 15.77 -28.51 -11.28
C GLU A 23 16.02 -27.57 -10.11
N THR A 24 15.81 -26.29 -10.39
CA THR A 24 15.78 -25.27 -9.36
C THR A 24 14.52 -25.58 -8.57
N PHE A 25 14.67 -26.36 -7.51
CA PHE A 25 13.63 -26.56 -6.51
C PHE A 25 13.36 -25.18 -5.90
N GLN A 26 12.40 -24.46 -6.50
CA GLN A 26 11.76 -23.33 -5.85
C GLN A 26 11.02 -23.92 -4.66
N LEU A 27 11.69 -23.92 -3.50
CA LEU A 27 11.03 -23.99 -2.23
C LEU A 27 10.15 -22.74 -2.15
N THR A 28 8.95 -22.79 -2.73
CA THR A 28 7.89 -21.87 -2.35
C THR A 28 7.68 -22.13 -0.86
N PRO A 29 8.00 -21.18 0.03
CA PRO A 29 7.71 -21.41 1.42
C PRO A 29 6.19 -21.44 1.53
N GLN A 30 5.64 -22.64 1.77
CA GLN A 30 4.27 -22.81 2.22
C GLN A 30 4.21 -22.27 3.65
N TYR A 31 4.20 -20.94 3.78
CA TYR A 31 3.80 -20.29 5.00
C TYR A 31 2.31 -20.50 5.16
N GLY A 32 1.95 -21.66 5.73
CA GLY A 32 0.71 -21.87 6.46
C GLY A 32 0.72 -21.07 7.77
N GLY A 33 1.09 -19.79 7.69
CA GLY A 33 0.88 -18.85 8.78
C GLY A 33 -0.59 -18.48 8.75
N THR A 34 -1.27 -18.67 9.87
CA THR A 34 -2.53 -17.99 10.16
C THR A 34 -2.30 -16.50 9.87
N LEU A 35 -2.77 -16.03 8.71
CA LEU A 35 -2.78 -14.63 8.34
C LEU A 35 -3.68 -13.94 9.36
N MET A 36 -3.09 -13.41 10.44
CA MET A 36 -3.75 -12.47 11.34
C MET A 36 -4.07 -11.25 10.46
N GLY A 37 -5.29 -11.25 9.93
CA GLY A 37 -5.73 -10.29 8.93
C GLY A 37 -6.19 -9.04 9.63
N CYS A 38 -5.27 -8.12 9.90
CA CYS A 38 -5.63 -6.81 10.41
C CYS A 38 -6.43 -6.04 9.34
N ASP A 39 -7.65 -5.58 9.65
CA ASP A 39 -8.38 -4.66 8.80
C ASP A 39 -7.97 -3.21 9.12
N ILE A 40 -8.02 -2.38 8.07
CA ILE A 40 -7.81 -0.95 8.21
C ILE A 40 -9.16 -0.25 8.14
N HIS A 41 -9.35 0.66 9.07
CA HIS A 41 -10.48 1.56 9.06
C HIS A 41 -9.98 2.95 8.71
N ILE A 42 -10.66 3.58 7.77
CA ILE A 42 -10.28 4.87 7.23
C ILE A 42 -11.52 5.74 7.20
N VAL A 43 -11.41 6.94 7.76
CA VAL A 43 -12.39 8.01 7.58
C VAL A 43 -11.70 9.20 6.95
N LEU A 44 -12.19 9.58 5.78
CA LEU A 44 -11.79 10.81 5.11
C LEU A 44 -12.63 11.96 5.67
N GLU A 45 -11.96 12.97 6.19
CA GLU A 45 -12.58 14.17 6.73
C GLU A 45 -12.25 15.38 5.88
N ARG A 46 -13.23 16.28 5.73
CA ARG A 46 -13.09 17.56 5.05
C ARG A 46 -13.47 18.70 5.98
N ARG A 47 -12.76 19.81 5.87
CA ARG A 47 -13.09 21.08 6.53
C ARG A 47 -12.98 22.20 5.51
N ARG A 48 -14.03 22.99 5.33
CA ARG A 48 -13.96 24.20 4.50
C ARG A 48 -13.18 25.29 5.22
N ASN A 49 -12.42 26.09 4.47
CA ASN A 49 -11.71 27.23 5.01
C ASN A 49 -12.66 28.16 5.80
N GLY A 50 -12.25 28.52 7.01
CA GLY A 50 -13.06 29.34 7.92
C GLY A 50 -14.17 28.58 8.68
N GLN A 51 -14.37 27.29 8.44
CA GLN A 51 -15.26 26.47 9.27
C GLN A 51 -14.48 25.78 10.40
N PRO A 52 -15.02 25.75 11.63
CA PRO A 52 -14.31 25.15 12.77
C PRO A 52 -14.42 23.63 12.84
N LYS A 53 -15.39 23.03 12.12
CA LYS A 53 -15.76 21.61 12.29
C LYS A 53 -15.33 20.77 11.09
N TRP A 54 -14.73 19.62 11.37
CA TRP A 54 -14.49 18.57 10.38
C TRP A 54 -15.77 17.77 10.10
N ILE A 55 -16.00 17.48 8.84
CA ILE A 55 -17.11 16.65 8.37
C ILE A 55 -16.51 15.38 7.77
N GLY A 56 -16.87 14.22 8.31
CA GLY A 56 -16.48 12.93 7.72
C GLY A 56 -17.28 12.70 6.44
N GLU A 57 -16.59 12.62 5.31
CA GLU A 57 -17.21 12.42 4.00
C GLU A 57 -17.43 10.96 3.68
N TYR A 58 -16.49 10.12 4.11
CA TYR A 58 -16.41 8.73 3.68
C TYR A 58 -15.76 7.86 4.76
N CYS A 59 -16.23 6.62 4.90
CA CYS A 59 -15.63 5.59 5.75
C CYS A 59 -15.41 4.30 4.95
N SER A 60 -14.25 3.65 5.10
CA SER A 60 -13.88 2.35 4.47
C SER A 60 -14.93 1.26 4.69
N ASP A 61 -15.59 1.29 5.84
CA ASP A 61 -16.47 0.23 6.32
C ASP A 61 -17.88 0.32 5.72
N ASN A 62 -18.23 1.49 5.16
CA ASN A 62 -19.53 1.71 4.53
C ASN A 62 -19.44 1.43 3.02
N HIS A 63 -19.86 0.25 2.60
CA HIS A 63 -19.92 -0.17 1.19
C HIS A 63 -21.30 0.15 0.54
N PRO A 64 -21.39 0.57 -0.74
CA PRO A 64 -20.50 1.44 -1.52
C PRO A 64 -21.01 2.89 -1.53
N VAL A 65 -20.13 3.87 -1.29
CA VAL A 65 -20.43 5.24 -1.77
C VAL A 65 -20.26 5.23 -3.28
N VAL A 66 -21.38 5.26 -3.99
CA VAL A 66 -21.43 5.28 -5.46
C VAL A 66 -20.54 6.43 -5.97
N GLY A 67 -19.59 6.10 -6.84
CA GLY A 67 -18.77 7.08 -7.55
C GLY A 67 -17.46 7.49 -6.88
N ARG A 68 -17.07 6.90 -5.75
CA ARG A 68 -15.74 7.14 -5.15
C ARG A 68 -14.90 5.86 -5.09
N ASN A 69 -13.73 5.89 -5.71
CA ASN A 69 -12.73 4.82 -5.61
C ASN A 69 -11.94 5.03 -4.30
N LEU A 70 -12.25 4.25 -3.27
CA LEU A 70 -11.38 4.19 -2.09
C LEU A 70 -10.42 3.02 -2.24
N ARG A 71 -9.36 3.20 -3.03
CA ARG A 71 -8.32 2.16 -3.19
C ARG A 71 -7.55 1.96 -1.89
N ALA A 72 -7.41 3.01 -1.07
CA ALA A 72 -6.77 2.93 0.23
C ALA A 72 -7.42 1.91 1.21
N ARG A 73 -8.65 1.43 0.93
CA ARG A 73 -9.29 0.35 1.70
C ARG A 73 -8.72 -1.04 1.39
N GLN A 74 -8.01 -1.19 0.28
CA GLN A 74 -7.43 -2.48 -0.10
C GLN A 74 -6.35 -2.85 0.90
N ARG A 75 -6.27 -4.15 1.24
CA ARG A 75 -5.29 -4.64 2.20
C ARG A 75 -3.87 -4.52 1.63
N ASP A 76 -3.17 -3.46 2.02
CA ASP A 76 -1.77 -3.20 1.69
C ASP A 76 -0.95 -3.15 2.98
N TYR A 77 -0.45 -4.32 3.40
CA TYR A 77 0.27 -4.46 4.66
C TYR A 77 1.61 -3.74 4.69
N GLY A 78 2.23 -3.48 3.53
CA GLY A 78 3.45 -2.67 3.45
C GLY A 78 3.12 -1.23 3.82
N PHE A 79 2.08 -0.68 3.17
CA PHE A 79 1.66 0.70 3.40
C PHE A 79 1.14 0.89 4.83
N PHE A 80 0.38 -0.09 5.33
CA PHE A 80 -0.12 -0.06 6.70
C PHE A 80 1.00 -0.23 7.73
N GLY A 81 1.98 -1.10 7.46
CA GLY A 81 3.17 -1.24 8.28
C GLY A 81 3.93 0.09 8.39
N ARG A 82 4.05 0.82 7.28
CA ARG A 82 4.62 2.17 7.24
C ARG A 82 3.82 3.18 8.06
N LEU A 83 2.49 3.21 7.91
CA LEU A 83 1.61 4.10 8.70
C LEU A 83 1.63 3.79 10.20
N ALA A 84 1.65 2.51 10.56
CA ALA A 84 1.67 2.03 11.93
C ALA A 84 3.08 2.02 12.56
N HIS A 85 4.11 2.34 11.76
CA HIS A 85 5.51 2.28 12.16
C HIS A 85 5.95 0.89 12.66
N VAL A 86 5.37 -0.16 12.08
CA VAL A 86 5.69 -1.55 12.37
C VAL A 86 6.08 -2.23 11.06
N ARG A 87 7.35 -2.59 10.92
CA ARG A 87 7.89 -3.39 9.78
C ARG A 87 8.17 -2.63 8.47
N HIS A 88 8.48 -1.33 8.52
CA HIS A 88 9.02 -0.60 7.36
C HIS A 88 10.55 -0.47 7.46
N HIS A 89 11.22 -0.37 6.30
CA HIS A 89 12.65 -0.06 6.25
C HIS A 89 12.86 1.43 6.60
N PRO A 90 13.72 1.76 7.58
CA PRO A 90 13.88 3.14 8.07
C PRO A 90 14.53 4.09 7.07
N GLU A 91 15.03 3.59 5.94
CA GLU A 91 15.73 4.38 4.92
C GLU A 91 14.80 4.96 3.85
N GLU A 92 13.51 4.64 3.89
CA GLU A 92 12.54 4.99 2.85
C GLU A 92 11.43 5.86 3.44
N GLY A 93 11.35 7.14 3.08
CA GLY A 93 10.17 8.01 3.28
C GLY A 93 9.92 8.60 4.68
N PRO A 94 8.91 9.50 4.80
CA PRO A 94 8.57 10.16 6.06
C PRO A 94 8.00 9.20 7.10
N HIS A 95 8.36 9.44 8.37
CA HIS A 95 7.85 8.67 9.51
C HIS A 95 6.66 9.35 10.16
N HIS A 96 5.58 8.60 10.35
CA HIS A 96 4.40 9.06 11.05
C HIS A 96 4.19 8.23 12.31
N TYR A 97 4.45 8.83 13.47
CA TYR A 97 4.11 8.21 14.75
C TYR A 97 2.60 8.30 15.00
N PRO A 98 1.99 7.30 15.63
CA PRO A 98 0.58 7.35 16.01
C PRO A 98 0.24 8.58 16.84
N GLN A 99 -0.78 9.33 16.41
CA GLN A 99 -1.14 10.62 17.02
C GLN A 99 -2.38 10.57 17.92
N ASN A 100 -2.93 9.38 18.20
CA ASN A 100 -4.29 9.19 18.71
C ASN A 100 -5.35 9.80 17.78
N LEU A 101 -6.62 9.68 18.16
CA LEU A 101 -7.69 10.42 17.50
C LEU A 101 -7.53 11.93 17.73
N PRO A 102 -7.76 12.77 16.70
CA PRO A 102 -7.76 14.21 16.87
C PRO A 102 -8.91 14.66 17.79
N ARG A 103 -8.69 15.70 18.61
CA ARG A 103 -9.71 16.22 19.53
C ARG A 103 -10.93 16.81 18.81
N ASP A 104 -10.73 17.25 17.58
CA ASP A 104 -11.73 17.81 16.67
C ASP A 104 -12.15 16.80 15.59
N VAL A 105 -12.06 15.50 15.88
CA VAL A 105 -12.53 14.42 15.00
C VAL A 105 -14.00 14.64 14.60
N SER A 106 -14.35 14.28 13.38
CA SER A 106 -15.73 14.35 12.91
C SER A 106 -16.61 13.34 13.64
N ASP A 107 -17.92 13.63 13.70
CA ASP A 107 -18.90 12.73 14.31
C ASP A 107 -18.88 11.34 13.64
N LEU A 108 -18.61 11.28 12.33
CA LEU A 108 -18.50 10.02 11.60
C LEU A 108 -17.30 9.19 12.07
N ALA A 109 -16.11 9.78 12.14
CA ALA A 109 -14.92 9.06 12.60
C ALA A 109 -15.05 8.64 14.06
N TRP A 110 -15.66 9.49 14.90
CA TRP A 110 -15.96 9.12 16.28
C TRP A 110 -16.95 7.95 16.37
N ASP A 111 -18.05 7.99 15.61
CA ASP A 111 -19.04 6.89 15.58
C ASP A 111 -18.38 5.58 15.16
N GLN A 112 -17.60 5.58 14.07
CA GLN A 112 -16.94 4.38 13.55
C GLN A 112 -15.91 3.81 14.54
N TYR A 113 -15.11 4.68 15.15
CA TYR A 113 -14.15 4.28 16.18
C TYR A 113 -14.83 3.79 17.47
N MET A 114 -16.04 4.24 17.80
CA MET A 114 -16.74 3.77 18.99
C MET A 114 -17.57 2.50 18.78
N ARG A 115 -17.66 1.97 17.54
CA ARG A 115 -18.41 0.74 17.25
C ARG A 115 -17.77 -0.52 17.86
N CYS A 116 -16.44 -0.62 17.85
CA CYS A 116 -15.70 -1.77 18.36
C CYS A 116 -14.54 -1.33 19.28
N PRO A 117 -14.83 -0.75 20.46
CA PRO A 117 -13.83 -0.09 21.31
C PRO A 117 -12.79 -1.05 21.90
N THR A 118 -12.98 -2.36 21.79
CA THR A 118 -12.09 -3.39 22.35
C THR A 118 -11.04 -3.90 21.37
N ASP A 119 -11.19 -3.62 20.08
CA ASP A 119 -10.36 -4.22 19.01
C ASP A 119 -9.54 -3.19 18.23
N TYR A 120 -9.85 -1.91 18.39
CA TYR A 120 -9.13 -0.86 17.67
C TYR A 120 -7.78 -0.56 18.31
N HIS A 121 -6.76 -0.73 17.50
CA HIS A 121 -5.38 -0.44 17.82
C HIS A 121 -4.96 0.87 17.15
N THR A 122 -4.32 1.70 17.98
CA THR A 122 -3.43 2.78 17.53
C THR A 122 -4.07 3.73 16.51
N PRO A 123 -5.15 4.46 16.89
CA PRO A 123 -5.72 5.45 16.00
C PRO A 123 -4.71 6.56 15.72
N SER A 124 -4.74 7.07 14.49
CA SER A 124 -3.90 8.17 14.06
C SER A 124 -4.64 8.99 13.00
N HIS A 125 -4.01 10.09 12.61
CA HIS A 125 -4.50 10.93 11.53
C HIS A 125 -3.35 11.58 10.78
N LEU A 126 -3.57 11.85 9.49
CA LEU A 126 -2.61 12.54 8.61
C LEU A 126 -3.33 13.49 7.68
N SER A 127 -2.63 14.54 7.23
CA SER A 127 -3.12 15.30 6.08
C SER A 127 -3.20 14.38 4.84
N VAL A 128 -4.10 14.67 3.89
CA VAL A 128 -4.16 13.89 2.65
C VAL A 128 -2.81 13.86 1.90
N PRO A 129 -2.07 14.98 1.76
CA PRO A 129 -0.73 14.97 1.17
C PRO A 129 0.24 13.99 1.86
N ASP A 130 0.34 14.04 3.19
CA ASP A 130 1.25 13.15 3.95
C ASP A 130 0.85 11.68 3.80
N PHE A 131 -0.45 11.39 3.83
CA PHE A 131 -0.98 10.05 3.63
C PHE A 131 -0.65 9.50 2.24
N CYS A 132 -0.74 10.35 1.22
CA CYS A 132 -0.39 10.00 -0.16
C CYS A 132 1.12 9.82 -0.36
N GLU A 133 1.94 10.67 0.27
CA GLU A 133 3.40 10.52 0.24
C GLU A 133 3.83 9.19 0.85
N ALA A 134 3.26 8.83 2.00
CA ALA A 134 3.49 7.53 2.63
C ALA A 134 3.11 6.37 1.70
N TYR A 135 1.99 6.48 0.97
CA TYR A 135 1.59 5.46 0.01
C TYR A 135 2.57 5.33 -1.16
N LEU A 136 2.97 6.45 -1.78
CA LEU A 136 3.92 6.45 -2.91
C LEU A 136 5.30 5.96 -2.50
N ALA A 137 5.73 6.23 -1.27
CA ALA A 137 6.99 5.73 -0.73
C ALA A 137 6.99 4.20 -0.62
N GLU A 138 5.87 3.59 -0.24
CA GLU A 138 5.74 2.13 -0.20
C GLU A 138 5.53 1.50 -1.58
N ASN A 139 4.75 2.18 -2.42
CA ASN A 139 4.28 1.66 -3.70
C ASN A 139 4.76 2.50 -4.89
N PRO A 140 6.08 2.67 -5.09
CA PRO A 140 6.61 3.59 -6.11
C PRO A 140 6.29 3.15 -7.55
N ASN A 141 5.89 1.89 -7.75
CA ASN A 141 5.61 1.30 -9.05
C ASN A 141 4.17 0.81 -9.21
N ASP A 142 3.21 1.24 -8.38
CA ASP A 142 1.80 0.86 -8.59
C ASP A 142 1.30 1.42 -9.94
N PRO A 143 0.99 0.58 -10.94
CA PRO A 143 0.59 1.04 -12.27
C PRO A 143 -0.80 1.68 -12.30
N GLN A 144 -1.56 1.62 -11.20
CA GLN A 144 -2.92 2.13 -11.10
C GLN A 144 -3.00 3.47 -10.37
N ILE A 145 -1.88 3.97 -9.87
CA ILE A 145 -1.79 5.25 -9.14
C ILE A 145 -0.89 6.20 -9.93
N ARG A 146 -1.43 7.36 -10.26
CA ARG A 146 -0.65 8.45 -10.88
C ARG A 146 -0.16 9.36 -9.77
N ALA A 147 1.14 9.59 -9.68
CA ALA A 147 1.72 10.36 -8.58
C ALA A 147 1.11 11.78 -8.47
N GLU A 148 0.83 12.40 -9.62
CA GLU A 148 0.20 13.73 -9.72
C GLU A 148 -1.30 13.74 -9.36
N HIS A 149 -1.96 12.58 -9.33
CA HIS A 149 -3.38 12.41 -9.00
C HIS A 149 -3.61 11.43 -7.84
N VAL A 150 -2.59 11.21 -7.01
CA VAL A 150 -2.59 10.18 -5.97
C VAL A 150 -3.77 10.32 -4.99
N ALA A 151 -4.14 11.54 -4.60
CA ALA A 151 -5.28 11.79 -3.71
C ALA A 151 -6.61 11.35 -4.35
N PHE A 152 -6.78 11.61 -5.65
CA PHE A 152 -7.96 11.18 -6.39
C PHE A 152 -7.95 9.67 -6.59
N ASP A 153 -6.82 9.09 -6.98
CA ASP A 153 -6.72 7.67 -7.27
C ASP A 153 -6.87 6.81 -5.99
N LEU A 154 -6.39 7.29 -4.83
CA LEU A 154 -6.48 6.59 -3.54
C LEU A 154 -7.80 6.82 -2.79
N LEU A 155 -8.25 8.09 -2.74
CA LEU A 155 -9.31 8.54 -1.84
C LEU A 155 -10.53 9.10 -2.57
N GLY A 156 -10.46 9.28 -3.90
CA GLY A 156 -11.52 9.86 -4.70
C GLY A 156 -11.76 11.34 -4.41
N VAL A 157 -10.74 12.07 -3.95
CA VAL A 157 -10.80 13.52 -3.73
C VAL A 157 -9.91 14.27 -4.70
N ASP A 158 -10.46 15.33 -5.26
CA ASP A 158 -9.67 16.35 -5.95
C ASP A 158 -9.29 17.45 -4.96
N SER A 159 -8.19 18.15 -5.24
CA SER A 159 -7.80 19.34 -4.50
C SER A 159 -8.79 20.48 -4.80
N GLU A 160 -9.85 20.60 -3.99
CA GLU A 160 -10.70 21.80 -3.98
C GLU A 160 -9.95 22.97 -3.32
N GLU A 161 -9.93 24.16 -3.96
CA GLU A 161 -9.14 25.32 -3.51
C GLU A 161 -9.52 25.85 -2.10
N ASP A 162 -10.72 25.52 -1.60
CA ASP A 162 -11.28 26.03 -0.34
C ASP A 162 -11.50 24.98 0.75
N CYS A 163 -10.90 23.79 0.60
CA CYS A 163 -11.09 22.67 1.52
C CYS A 163 -9.77 22.09 1.99
N GLU A 164 -9.68 21.83 3.29
CA GLU A 164 -8.67 20.98 3.89
C GLU A 164 -9.20 19.56 4.02
N TYR A 165 -8.33 18.59 3.79
CA TYR A 165 -8.64 17.17 3.95
C TYR A 165 -7.63 16.48 4.85
N ARG A 166 -8.13 15.56 5.68
CA ARG A 166 -7.30 14.66 6.46
C ARG A 166 -7.89 13.26 6.46
N VAL A 167 -7.03 12.28 6.71
CA VAL A 167 -7.39 10.89 6.86
C VAL A 167 -7.24 10.52 8.33
N VAL A 168 -8.32 10.06 8.95
CA VAL A 168 -8.31 9.45 10.28
C VAL A 168 -8.35 7.94 10.09
N PHE A 169 -7.46 7.20 10.71
CA PHE A 169 -7.36 5.76 10.51
C PHE A 169 -6.98 5.01 11.78
N TRP A 170 -7.36 3.74 11.83
CA TRP A 170 -7.00 2.81 12.89
C TRP A 170 -7.00 1.37 12.35
N PHE A 171 -6.43 0.46 13.13
CA PHE A 171 -6.22 -0.93 12.77
C PHE A 171 -7.02 -1.83 13.71
N ASP A 172 -7.70 -2.87 13.23
CA ASP A 172 -8.28 -3.94 14.06
C ASP A 172 -7.58 -5.28 13.79
N ASN A 173 -7.87 -6.34 14.55
CA ASN A 173 -7.24 -7.67 14.41
C ASN A 173 -8.24 -8.79 14.10
#